data_AF-A0A935PAI8-F1
#
_entry.id   AF-A0A935PAI8-F1
#
_cell.length_a   1.000
_cell.length_b   1.000
_cell.length_c   1.000
_cell.angle_alpha   90.00
_cell.angle_beta   90.00
_cell.angle_gamma   90.00
#
_symmetry.space_group_name_H-M   'P 1'
#
loop_
_entity.id
_entity.type
_entity.pdbx_description
1 polymer ?
#
loop_
_entity_poly.entity_id
_entity_poly.type
_entity_poly.pdbx_seq_one_letter_code
_entity_poly.pdbx_strand_id
1 'polypeptide(L)'
;MRNKTGFTLIEIMVSLVLVGIIASIAGTSVLMGMKGYVTSRENNVLTQKAQLALNRIHREFIELSEVQDGKERCLIYQGPYGRRALKWFENDKTIRLFTNADAISCDALSSGDTLVDGVQSLSIQYFSNASGPWTTAQDIRSLCALTVQIRMMRPDMADGILFSTTVSPRNNGNAGGAAIPTPDNKPPEYASKYCFVATAAWGDGHHPMVELLREFRDDVLLKAEPGISLVRLYYRVGPTLAAAIENKPLACLAVRVMMIPLAGVALLALHSPLLIPLALILSWWIARSIPAQRKGRFRSRLSPTDRRARRSC
;
A
#
# COMPACT_ATOMS: atom_id res chain seq x y z
N MET A 1 -30.40 47.48 -37.51
CA MET A 1 -31.50 46.63 -36.98
C MET A 1 -30.85 45.42 -36.32
N ARG A 2 -31.13 45.17 -35.04
CA ARG A 2 -30.44 44.17 -34.23
C ARG A 2 -31.19 42.84 -34.38
N ASN A 3 -30.62 41.88 -35.12
CA ASN A 3 -31.23 40.55 -35.29
C ASN A 3 -31.40 39.89 -33.92
N LYS A 4 -32.63 39.83 -33.41
CA LYS A 4 -32.96 39.04 -32.23
C LYS A 4 -33.18 37.60 -32.71
N THR A 5 -32.12 36.80 -32.73
CA THR A 5 -32.22 35.35 -32.89
C THR A 5 -32.85 34.78 -31.63
N GLY A 6 -34.11 34.33 -31.71
CA GLY A 6 -34.76 33.58 -30.64
C GLY A 6 -34.11 32.20 -30.50
N PHE A 7 -33.91 31.75 -29.26
CA PHE A 7 -33.43 30.40 -28.98
C PHE A 7 -34.38 29.36 -29.60
N THR A 8 -33.82 28.38 -30.30
CA THR A 8 -34.62 27.30 -30.90
C THR A 8 -35.05 26.30 -29.83
N LEU A 9 -36.27 25.78 -29.93
CA LEU A 9 -36.82 24.83 -28.95
C LEU A 9 -35.92 23.59 -28.76
N ILE A 10 -35.22 23.17 -29.83
CA ILE A 10 -34.27 22.06 -29.79
C ILE A 10 -33.03 22.36 -28.93
N GLU A 11 -32.56 23.61 -28.89
CA GLU A 11 -31.42 24.02 -28.08
C GLU A 11 -31.74 23.97 -26.58
N ILE A 12 -32.97 24.35 -26.21
CA ILE A 12 -33.48 24.23 -24.84
C ILE A 12 -33.58 22.76 -24.44
N MET A 13 -34.09 21.90 -25.33
CA MET A 13 -34.17 20.45 -25.08
C MET A 13 -32.79 19.83 -24.89
N VAL A 14 -31.83 20.13 -25.78
CA VAL A 14 -30.45 19.62 -25.68
C VAL A 14 -29.77 20.11 -24.40
N SER A 15 -29.96 21.37 -24.03
CA SER A 15 -29.39 21.94 -22.81
C SER A 15 -29.92 21.26 -21.55
N LEU A 16 -31.24 21.01 -21.48
CA LEU A 16 -31.86 20.28 -20.37
C LEU A 16 -31.33 18.85 -20.24
N VAL A 17 -31.19 18.15 -21.37
CA VAL A 17 -30.62 16.80 -21.40
C VAL A 17 -29.16 16.82 -20.93
N LEU A 18 -28.35 17.77 -21.42
CA LEU A 18 -26.95 17.90 -21.03
C LEU A 18 -26.80 18.17 -19.53
N VAL A 19 -27.63 19.06 -18.97
CA VAL A 19 -27.64 19.35 -17.53
C VAL A 19 -28.01 18.11 -16.72
N GLY A 20 -28.99 17.31 -17.17
CA GLY A 20 -29.35 16.05 -16.52
C GLY A 20 -28.20 15.02 -16.51
N ILE A 21 -27.49 14.88 -17.64
CA ILE A 21 -26.31 14.00 -17.73
C ILE A 21 -25.20 14.51 -16.80
N ILE A 22 -24.89 15.80 -16.81
CA ILE A 22 -23.86 16.38 -15.93
C ILE A 22 -24.23 16.20 -14.46
N ALA A 23 -25.49 16.44 -14.10
CA ALA A 23 -25.97 16.27 -12.72
C ALA A 23 -25.85 14.81 -12.25
N SER A 24 -26.16 13.83 -13.11
CA SER A 24 -26.01 12.41 -12.77
C SER A 24 -24.54 11.98 -12.62
N ILE A 25 -23.65 12.46 -13.49
CA ILE A 25 -22.20 12.20 -13.39
C ILE A 25 -21.61 12.87 -12.14
N ALA A 26 -21.99 14.11 -11.86
CA ALA A 26 -21.55 14.83 -10.66
C ALA A 26 -22.04 14.13 -9.37
N GLY A 27 -23.31 13.71 -9.34
CA GLY A 27 -23.88 12.99 -8.20
C GLY A 27 -23.15 11.68 -7.89
N THR A 28 -22.89 10.87 -8.91
CA THR A 28 -22.14 9.60 -8.74
C THR A 28 -20.69 9.83 -8.32
N SER A 29 -20.03 10.87 -8.84
CA SER A 29 -18.65 11.22 -8.49
C SER A 29 -18.50 11.62 -7.01
N VAL A 30 -19.44 12.39 -6.48
CA VAL A 30 -19.43 12.79 -5.06
C VAL A 30 -19.60 11.57 -4.15
N LEU A 31 -20.53 10.66 -4.48
CA LEU A 31 -20.73 9.43 -3.71
C LEU A 31 -19.49 8.54 -3.71
N MET A 32 -18.81 8.41 -4.85
CA MET A 32 -17.56 7.64 -4.94
C MET A 32 -16.44 8.29 -4.12
N GLY A 33 -16.32 9.63 -4.16
CA GLY A 33 -15.36 10.38 -3.34
C GLY A 33 -15.62 10.23 -1.84
N MET A 34 -16.88 10.31 -1.41
CA MET A 34 -17.26 10.12 -0.01
C MET A 34 -16.95 8.71 0.49
N LYS A 35 -17.29 7.67 -0.28
CA LYS A 35 -16.95 6.28 0.06
C LYS A 35 -15.44 6.10 0.17
N GLY A 36 -14.68 6.62 -0.80
CA GLY A 36 -13.21 6.57 -0.77
C GLY A 36 -12.62 7.26 0.46
N TYR A 37 -13.17 8.41 0.87
CA TYR A 37 -12.73 9.11 2.08
C TYR A 37 -13.00 8.30 3.35
N VAL A 38 -14.19 7.73 3.50
CA VAL A 38 -14.55 6.92 4.67
C VAL A 38 -13.65 5.69 4.77
N THR A 39 -13.47 4.95 3.67
CA THR A 39 -12.55 3.79 3.64
C THR A 39 -11.12 4.20 3.99
N SER A 40 -10.62 5.31 3.44
CA SER A 40 -9.29 5.81 3.78
C SER A 40 -9.16 6.17 5.27
N ARG A 41 -10.19 6.78 5.86
CA ARG A 41 -10.21 7.12 7.28
C ARG A 41 -10.21 5.87 8.16
N GLU A 42 -11.04 4.88 7.85
CA GLU A 42 -11.11 3.61 8.59
C GLU A 42 -9.79 2.84 8.52
N ASN A 43 -9.15 2.82 7.35
CA ASN A 43 -7.84 2.21 7.16
C ASN A 43 -6.76 2.87 8.04
N ASN A 44 -6.75 4.19 8.15
CA ASN A 44 -5.80 4.89 9.01
C ASN A 44 -5.98 4.51 10.49
N VAL A 45 -7.22 4.40 10.97
CA VAL A 45 -7.50 3.99 12.36
C VAL A 45 -7.05 2.55 12.60
N LEU A 46 -7.36 1.65 11.66
CA LEU A 46 -7.01 0.24 11.74
C LEU A 46 -5.48 0.04 11.71
N THR A 47 -4.76 0.72 10.82
CA THR A 47 -3.30 0.70 10.75
C THR A 47 -2.68 1.25 12.05
N GLN A 48 -3.19 2.35 12.60
CA GLN A 48 -2.70 2.90 13.87
C GLN A 48 -2.92 1.94 15.04
N LYS A 49 -4.10 1.30 15.13
CA LYS A 49 -4.40 0.29 16.15
C LYS A 49 -3.43 -0.89 16.04
N ALA A 50 -3.25 -1.44 14.85
CA ALA A 50 -2.35 -2.57 14.61
C ALA A 50 -0.89 -2.22 14.95
N GLN A 51 -0.41 -1.04 14.54
CA GLN A 51 0.95 -0.59 14.83
C GLN A 51 1.17 -0.36 16.33
N LEU A 52 0.22 0.26 17.03
CA LEU A 52 0.31 0.43 18.48
C LEU A 52 0.39 -0.92 19.20
N ALA A 53 -0.45 -1.88 18.79
CA ALA A 53 -0.44 -3.22 19.33
C ALA A 53 0.89 -3.95 19.06
N LEU A 54 1.38 -3.93 17.83
CA LEU A 54 2.66 -4.54 17.45
C LEU A 54 3.85 -3.89 18.15
N ASN A 55 3.85 -2.57 18.31
CA ASN A 55 4.89 -1.86 19.07
C ASN A 55 4.87 -2.25 20.54
N ARG A 56 3.68 -2.41 21.12
CA ARG A 56 3.54 -2.90 22.49
C ARG A 56 4.06 -4.33 22.60
N ILE A 57 3.67 -5.22 21.70
CA ILE A 57 4.14 -6.62 21.66
C ILE A 57 5.66 -6.68 21.51
N HIS A 58 6.21 -5.92 20.57
CA HIS A 58 7.65 -5.84 20.35
C HIS A 58 8.39 -5.45 21.63
N ARG A 59 7.90 -4.39 22.31
CA ARG A 59 8.48 -3.95 23.58
C ARG A 59 8.36 -4.97 24.71
N GLU A 60 7.31 -5.79 24.72
CA GLU A 60 7.15 -6.84 25.72
C GLU A 60 8.05 -8.05 25.43
N PHE A 61 8.13 -8.46 24.16
CA PHE A 61 8.87 -9.66 23.76
C PHE A 61 10.38 -9.44 23.69
N ILE A 62 10.85 -8.19 23.55
CA ILE A 62 12.29 -7.90 23.58
C ILE A 62 12.90 -8.24 24.95
N GLU A 63 12.13 -8.10 26.02
CA GLU A 63 12.55 -8.38 27.40
C GLU A 63 12.32 -9.85 27.82
N LEU A 64 11.81 -10.68 26.91
CA LEU A 64 11.56 -12.09 27.16
C LEU A 64 12.87 -12.82 27.52
N SER A 65 12.83 -13.57 28.62
CA SER A 65 13.95 -14.39 29.09
C SER A 65 13.71 -15.89 28.88
N GLU A 66 12.46 -16.35 29.00
CA GLU A 66 12.09 -17.76 28.88
C GLU A 66 10.70 -17.91 28.26
N VAL A 67 10.45 -18.98 27.50
CA VAL A 67 9.12 -19.33 26.98
C VAL A 67 8.61 -20.54 27.76
N GLN A 68 7.48 -20.38 28.45
CA GLN A 68 6.86 -21.43 29.26
C GLN A 68 5.93 -22.32 28.42
N ASP A 69 5.09 -21.70 27.59
CA ASP A 69 4.21 -22.38 26.64
C ASP A 69 4.10 -21.51 25.38
N GLY A 70 4.47 -22.08 24.24
CA GLY A 70 4.54 -21.39 22.96
C GLY A 70 3.66 -22.10 21.95
N LYS A 71 2.55 -21.45 21.56
CA LYS A 71 1.62 -21.92 20.52
C LYS A 71 1.52 -20.88 19.41
N GLU A 72 0.81 -21.22 18.34
CA GLU A 72 0.61 -20.30 17.20
C GLU A 72 -0.18 -19.05 17.60
N ARG A 73 -1.20 -19.17 18.45
CA ARG A 73 -2.13 -18.08 18.81
C ARG A 73 -1.94 -17.57 20.25
N CYS A 74 -0.92 -18.07 20.94
CA CYS A 74 -0.69 -17.75 22.34
C CYS A 74 0.77 -17.99 22.74
N LEU A 75 1.27 -17.15 23.62
CA LEU A 75 2.60 -17.24 24.21
C LEU A 75 2.53 -16.92 25.69
N ILE A 76 3.03 -17.83 26.53
CA ILE A 76 3.33 -17.58 27.94
C ILE A 76 4.85 -17.52 28.08
N TYR A 77 5.34 -16.44 28.69
CA TYR A 77 6.76 -16.16 28.78
C TYR A 77 7.13 -15.49 30.09
N GLN A 78 8.40 -15.64 30.47
CA GLN A 78 8.99 -14.95 31.59
C GLN A 78 9.60 -13.63 31.11
N GLY A 79 9.33 -12.56 31.85
CA GLY A 79 9.99 -11.27 31.68
C GLY A 79 10.57 -10.76 33.02
N PRO A 80 11.16 -9.55 33.03
CA PRO A 80 11.80 -8.98 34.21
C PRO A 80 10.81 -8.72 35.37
N TYR A 81 9.52 -8.56 35.06
CA TYR A 81 8.47 -8.25 36.04
C TYR A 81 7.63 -9.47 36.43
N GLY A 82 8.00 -10.68 36.01
CA GLY A 82 7.24 -11.90 36.28
C GLY A 82 6.75 -12.60 35.01
N ARG A 83 5.87 -13.58 35.20
CA ARG A 83 5.29 -14.36 34.11
C ARG A 83 4.16 -13.58 33.45
N ARG A 84 4.22 -13.51 32.12
CA ARG A 84 3.27 -12.75 31.29
C ARG A 84 2.76 -13.66 30.19
N ALA A 85 1.64 -13.27 29.59
CA ALA A 85 1.11 -14.00 28.46
C ALA A 85 0.48 -13.07 27.43
N LEU A 86 0.40 -13.56 26.20
CA LEU A 86 -0.36 -12.97 25.12
C LEU A 86 -1.19 -14.07 24.47
N LYS A 87 -2.49 -13.84 24.28
CA LYS A 87 -3.40 -14.81 23.67
C LYS A 87 -4.44 -14.10 22.80
N TRP A 88 -4.72 -14.69 21.64
CA TRP A 88 -5.87 -14.29 20.83
C TRP A 88 -7.12 -15.07 21.22
N PHE A 89 -8.21 -14.35 21.41
CA PHE A 89 -9.53 -14.88 21.74
C PHE A 89 -10.41 -14.84 20.49
N GLU A 90 -10.68 -16.02 19.94
CA GLU A 90 -11.39 -16.16 18.67
C GLU A 90 -12.86 -15.70 18.74
N ASN A 91 -13.52 -15.87 19.89
CA ASN A 91 -14.91 -15.45 20.10
C ASN A 91 -15.04 -13.92 20.12
N ASP A 92 -14.13 -13.26 20.84
CA ASP A 92 -14.18 -11.81 21.06
C ASP A 92 -13.38 -11.04 20.00
N LYS A 93 -12.69 -11.74 19.09
CA LYS A 93 -11.80 -11.16 18.07
C LYS A 93 -10.80 -10.17 18.69
N THR A 94 -10.27 -10.49 19.85
CA THR A 94 -9.35 -9.62 20.61
C THR A 94 -8.04 -10.33 20.91
N ILE A 95 -6.94 -9.59 20.87
CA ILE A 95 -5.67 -10.02 21.47
C ILE A 95 -5.61 -9.43 22.86
N ARG A 96 -5.34 -10.26 23.86
CA ARG A 96 -5.21 -9.84 25.26
C ARG A 96 -3.80 -10.07 25.77
N LEU A 97 -3.35 -9.14 26.61
CA LEU A 97 -2.09 -9.21 27.33
C LEU A 97 -2.38 -9.53 28.80
N PHE A 98 -1.56 -10.39 29.37
CA PHE A 98 -1.63 -10.80 30.77
C PHE A 98 -0.35 -10.29 31.43
N THR A 99 -0.49 -9.34 32.35
CA THR A 99 0.63 -8.77 33.09
C THR A 99 1.13 -9.68 34.20
N ASN A 100 0.24 -10.53 34.74
CA ASN A 100 0.54 -11.60 35.68
C ASN A 100 -0.21 -12.86 35.22
N ALA A 101 0.50 -13.81 34.61
CA ALA A 101 -0.08 -15.06 34.14
C ALA A 101 0.19 -16.17 35.15
N ASP A 102 -0.82 -16.52 35.96
CA ASP A 102 -0.70 -17.64 36.92
C ASP A 102 -0.74 -19.00 36.22
N ALA A 103 -1.40 -19.05 35.06
CA ALA A 103 -1.48 -20.24 34.23
C ALA A 103 -0.12 -20.61 33.62
N ILE A 104 0.15 -21.91 33.54
CA ILE A 104 1.34 -22.48 32.90
C ILE A 104 1.09 -22.92 31.45
N SER A 105 -0.19 -22.99 31.03
CA SER A 105 -0.57 -23.34 29.67
C SER A 105 -1.53 -22.33 29.06
N CYS A 106 -1.34 -22.08 27.78
CA CYS A 106 -2.16 -21.21 26.94
C CYS A 106 -3.65 -21.57 26.95
N ASP A 107 -4.00 -22.83 27.17
CA ASP A 107 -5.39 -23.28 27.16
C ASP A 107 -6.15 -22.80 28.40
N ALA A 108 -5.45 -22.63 29.54
CA ALA A 108 -6.04 -22.21 30.80
C ALA A 108 -6.21 -20.67 30.95
N LEU A 109 -5.72 -19.89 29.99
CA LEU A 109 -5.86 -18.42 30.01
C LEU A 109 -7.29 -18.00 29.61
N SER A 110 -7.98 -17.30 30.51
CA SER A 110 -9.38 -16.87 30.33
C SER A 110 -9.58 -15.35 30.41
N SER A 111 -8.88 -14.63 31.29
CA SER A 111 -9.08 -13.19 31.53
C SER A 111 -7.77 -12.41 31.50
N GLY A 112 -7.68 -11.42 30.61
CA GLY A 112 -6.52 -10.51 30.47
C GLY A 112 -6.95 -9.17 29.88
N ASP A 113 -6.03 -8.22 29.81
CA ASP A 113 -6.30 -6.87 29.33
C ASP A 113 -6.33 -6.82 27.80
N THR A 114 -7.37 -6.26 27.22
CA THR A 114 -7.47 -6.12 25.75
C THR A 114 -6.37 -5.19 25.23
N LEU A 115 -5.50 -5.74 24.39
CA LEU A 115 -4.46 -4.99 23.71
C LEU A 115 -4.98 -4.39 22.41
N VAL A 116 -5.72 -5.20 21.63
CA VAL A 116 -6.30 -4.77 20.35
C VAL A 116 -7.54 -5.60 20.03
N ASP A 117 -8.52 -4.95 19.42
CA ASP A 117 -9.81 -5.50 19.00
C ASP A 117 -9.89 -5.63 17.47
N GLY A 118 -10.94 -6.29 16.97
CA GLY A 118 -11.15 -6.47 15.53
C GLY A 118 -10.07 -7.31 14.86
N VAL A 119 -9.54 -8.31 15.56
CA VAL A 119 -8.50 -9.21 15.06
C VAL A 119 -9.13 -10.49 14.51
N GLN A 120 -8.90 -10.73 13.22
CA GLN A 120 -9.32 -11.93 12.52
C GLN A 120 -8.48 -13.15 12.86
N SER A 121 -7.16 -12.97 12.99
CA SER A 121 -6.24 -14.02 13.42
C SER A 121 -4.93 -13.46 13.98
N LEU A 122 -4.28 -14.27 14.83
CA LEU A 122 -2.93 -14.06 15.35
C LEU A 122 -2.09 -15.29 15.00
N SER A 123 -0.86 -15.07 14.55
CA SER A 123 0.14 -16.13 14.37
C SER A 123 1.48 -15.69 14.95
N ILE A 124 2.08 -16.54 15.76
CA ILE A 124 3.40 -16.35 16.36
C ILE A 124 4.29 -17.49 15.86
N GLN A 125 5.33 -17.12 15.11
CA GLN A 125 6.32 -18.05 14.59
C GLN A 125 7.64 -17.85 15.34
N TYR A 126 8.31 -18.95 15.68
CA TYR A 126 9.53 -18.96 16.47
C TYR A 126 10.68 -19.46 15.60
N PHE A 127 11.82 -18.77 15.61
CA PHE A 127 12.96 -19.10 14.76
C PHE A 127 14.17 -19.47 15.59
N SER A 128 14.81 -20.56 15.20
CA SER A 128 16.08 -20.98 15.79
C SER A 128 17.25 -20.46 14.96
N ASN A 129 18.46 -20.50 15.53
CA ASN A 129 19.69 -20.28 14.79
C ASN A 129 20.04 -21.43 13.81
N ALA A 130 19.37 -22.58 13.94
CA ALA A 130 19.39 -23.65 12.97
C ALA A 130 18.34 -23.39 11.87
N SER A 131 18.49 -24.02 10.70
CA SER A 131 17.50 -23.96 9.63
C SER A 131 16.21 -24.70 10.03
N GLY A 132 15.32 -24.04 10.78
CA GLY A 132 14.05 -24.61 11.25
C GLY A 132 13.35 -23.78 12.33
N PRO A 133 12.04 -24.03 12.57
CA PRO A 133 11.30 -23.36 13.62
C PRO A 133 11.84 -23.77 14.99
N TRP A 134 11.91 -22.80 15.91
CA TRP A 134 12.23 -23.08 17.30
C TRP A 134 11.02 -23.68 18.02
N THR A 135 11.25 -24.60 18.94
CA THR A 135 10.20 -25.21 19.77
C THR A 135 10.56 -25.13 21.24
N THR A 136 9.56 -25.19 22.12
CA THR A 136 9.76 -25.15 23.59
C THR A 136 10.57 -26.31 24.16
N ALA A 137 10.80 -27.37 23.37
CA ALA A 137 11.68 -28.48 23.75
C ALA A 137 13.18 -28.16 23.57
N GLN A 138 13.51 -27.08 22.84
CA GLN A 138 14.89 -26.66 22.59
C GLN A 138 15.35 -25.63 23.64
N ASP A 139 16.67 -25.51 23.81
CA ASP A 139 17.26 -24.47 24.67
C ASP A 139 16.82 -23.07 24.19
N ILE A 140 16.32 -22.26 25.11
CA ILE A 140 15.88 -20.89 24.85
C ILE A 140 16.98 -20.01 24.25
N ARG A 141 18.26 -20.31 24.52
CA ARG A 141 19.42 -19.62 23.93
C ARG A 141 19.51 -19.78 22.43
N SER A 142 18.85 -20.79 21.85
CA SER A 142 18.78 -21.00 20.40
C SER A 142 17.67 -20.20 19.71
N LEU A 143 16.72 -19.62 20.47
CA LEU A 143 15.68 -18.72 19.95
C LEU A 143 16.33 -17.39 19.50
N CYS A 144 16.29 -17.11 18.20
CA CYS A 144 16.93 -15.92 17.62
C CYS A 144 15.92 -14.81 17.29
N ALA A 145 14.70 -15.19 16.94
CA ALA A 145 13.63 -14.26 16.61
C ALA A 145 12.26 -14.89 16.81
N LEU A 146 11.28 -14.04 17.10
CA LEU A 146 9.86 -14.33 17.03
C LEU A 146 9.23 -13.40 16.01
N THR A 147 8.38 -13.93 15.14
CA THR A 147 7.57 -13.14 14.23
C THR A 147 6.13 -13.19 14.69
N VAL A 148 5.54 -12.02 14.91
CA VAL A 148 4.14 -11.88 15.29
C VAL A 148 3.38 -11.26 14.13
N GLN A 149 2.42 -12.02 13.62
CA GLN A 149 1.51 -11.62 12.56
C GLN A 149 0.11 -11.42 13.13
N ILE A 150 -0.46 -10.24 12.88
CA ILE A 150 -1.83 -9.90 13.27
C ILE A 150 -2.60 -9.60 12.00
N ARG A 151 -3.71 -10.30 11.80
CA ARG A 151 -4.65 -10.02 10.72
C ARG A 151 -5.84 -9.26 11.29
N MET A 152 -6.01 -8.00 10.90
CA MET A 152 -7.11 -7.14 11.31
C MET A 152 -8.31 -7.35 10.41
N MET A 153 -9.51 -7.40 10.98
CA MET A 153 -10.76 -7.51 10.22
C MET A 153 -11.03 -6.22 9.46
N ARG A 154 -11.36 -6.37 8.17
CA ARG A 154 -11.88 -5.30 7.32
C ARG A 154 -13.29 -5.70 6.86
N PRO A 155 -14.31 -4.84 6.96
CA PRO A 155 -15.68 -5.21 6.58
C PRO A 155 -15.86 -5.43 5.06
N ASP A 156 -14.98 -4.84 4.25
CA ASP A 156 -14.96 -4.91 2.79
C ASP A 156 -14.05 -6.04 2.24
N MET A 157 -13.23 -6.68 3.09
CA MET A 157 -12.26 -7.69 2.68
C MET A 157 -12.40 -8.96 3.51
N ALA A 158 -12.72 -10.08 2.86
CA ALA A 158 -12.89 -11.38 3.53
C ALA A 158 -11.63 -11.83 4.28
N ASP A 159 -10.46 -11.56 3.72
CA ASP A 159 -9.16 -11.97 4.26
C ASP A 159 -8.53 -10.97 5.24
N GLY A 160 -9.17 -9.83 5.49
CA GLY A 160 -8.63 -8.80 6.38
C GLY A 160 -7.25 -8.28 5.96
N ILE A 161 -6.60 -7.55 6.86
CA ILE A 161 -5.31 -6.90 6.61
C ILE A 161 -4.22 -7.50 7.51
N LEU A 162 -3.14 -8.00 6.91
CA LEU A 162 -2.00 -8.55 7.63
C LEU A 162 -0.98 -7.47 8.00
N PHE A 163 -0.69 -7.37 9.29
CA PHE A 163 0.43 -6.63 9.85
C PHE A 163 1.39 -7.62 10.53
N SER A 164 2.68 -7.28 10.56
CA SER A 164 3.69 -8.16 11.16
C SER A 164 4.80 -7.38 11.82
N THR A 165 5.38 -7.94 12.87
CA THR A 165 6.63 -7.48 13.49
C THR A 165 7.52 -8.66 13.82
N THR A 166 8.83 -8.44 13.82
CA THR A 166 9.81 -9.44 14.23
C THR A 166 10.58 -8.91 15.43
N VAL A 167 10.76 -9.76 16.43
CA VAL A 167 11.37 -9.41 17.71
C VAL A 167 12.50 -10.39 18.01
N SER A 168 13.67 -9.87 18.33
CA SER A 168 14.78 -10.66 18.86
C SER A 168 14.89 -10.43 20.36
N PRO A 169 14.61 -11.44 21.20
CA PRO A 169 14.73 -11.32 22.66
C PRO A 169 16.17 -10.97 23.05
N ARG A 170 16.33 -10.10 24.05
CA ARG A 170 17.65 -9.70 24.56
C ARG A 170 18.06 -10.46 25.81
N ASN A 171 17.08 -10.95 26.57
CA ASN A 171 17.31 -11.52 27.91
C ASN A 171 17.35 -13.05 27.91
N ASN A 172 17.27 -13.70 26.76
CA ASN A 172 17.30 -15.17 26.66
C ASN A 172 18.72 -15.78 26.65
N GLY A 173 19.76 -14.96 26.89
CA GLY A 173 21.14 -15.43 26.96
C GLY A 173 21.74 -15.83 25.59
N ASN A 174 21.11 -15.46 24.48
CA ASN A 174 21.65 -15.68 23.14
C ASN A 174 22.79 -14.69 22.83
N ALA A 175 24.01 -15.01 23.27
CA ALA A 175 25.19 -14.13 23.26
C ALA A 175 25.88 -13.94 21.87
N GLY A 176 25.26 -14.38 20.78
CA GLY A 176 25.86 -14.28 19.44
C GLY A 176 25.03 -14.93 18.33
N GLY A 177 23.69 -14.86 18.43
CA GLY A 177 22.77 -15.60 17.57
C GLY A 177 23.02 -15.44 16.06
N ALA A 178 22.56 -16.44 15.29
CA ALA A 178 22.51 -16.37 13.83
C ALA A 178 21.91 -15.03 13.38
N ALA A 179 22.42 -14.50 12.25
CA ALA A 179 22.01 -13.20 11.73
C ALA A 179 20.48 -13.05 11.80
N ILE A 180 20.02 -11.95 12.42
CA ILE A 180 18.62 -11.52 12.36
C ILE A 180 18.18 -11.66 10.90
N PRO A 181 17.00 -12.25 10.59
CA PRO A 181 16.48 -12.26 9.23
C PRO A 181 16.47 -10.84 8.67
N THR A 182 17.50 -10.51 7.90
CA THR A 182 17.60 -9.25 7.17
C THR A 182 16.78 -9.40 5.90
N PRO A 183 16.48 -8.31 5.18
CA PRO A 183 15.89 -8.41 3.84
C PRO A 183 16.60 -9.41 2.91
N ASP A 184 17.90 -9.69 3.17
CA ASP A 184 18.73 -10.63 2.41
C ASP A 184 18.58 -12.10 2.84
N ASN A 185 18.18 -12.40 4.09
CA ASN A 185 18.09 -13.76 4.66
C ASN A 185 16.71 -14.05 5.31
N LYS A 186 15.63 -13.96 4.52
CA LYS A 186 14.27 -14.25 4.99
C LYS A 186 13.96 -15.76 5.03
N PRO A 187 13.24 -16.28 6.04
CA PRO A 187 12.51 -17.55 5.91
C PRO A 187 11.48 -17.44 4.77
N PRO A 188 11.14 -18.56 4.10
CA PRO A 188 10.53 -18.58 2.75
C PRO A 188 9.16 -17.90 2.59
N GLU A 189 8.56 -17.36 3.66
CA GLU A 189 7.25 -16.70 3.62
C GLU A 189 7.31 -15.15 3.65
N TYR A 190 8.45 -14.54 3.97
CA TYR A 190 8.44 -13.18 4.56
C TYR A 190 8.68 -11.96 3.65
N ALA A 191 8.87 -12.07 2.33
CA ALA A 191 9.18 -10.85 1.54
C ALA A 191 8.56 -10.72 0.14
N SER A 192 7.41 -11.33 -0.11
CA SER A 192 6.74 -11.11 -1.41
C SER A 192 5.70 -9.99 -1.38
N LYS A 193 5.31 -9.40 -0.24
CA LYS A 193 4.10 -8.55 -0.19
C LYS A 193 4.28 -7.03 -0.03
N TYR A 194 5.39 -6.51 0.50
CA TYR A 194 5.51 -5.07 0.83
C TYR A 194 6.00 -4.17 -0.33
N CYS A 195 5.40 -2.98 -0.47
CA CYS A 195 5.85 -1.91 -1.38
C CYS A 195 6.45 -0.75 -0.57
N PHE A 196 7.77 -0.77 -0.35
CA PHE A 196 8.51 0.20 0.48
C PHE A 196 8.26 1.68 0.15
N VAL A 197 8.51 2.11 -1.08
CA VAL A 197 8.46 3.54 -1.47
C VAL A 197 7.03 4.07 -1.42
N ALA A 198 6.07 3.28 -1.91
CA ALA A 198 4.66 3.66 -1.86
C ALA A 198 4.14 3.68 -0.41
N THR A 199 4.58 2.76 0.44
CA THR A 199 4.22 2.79 1.87
C THR A 199 4.77 4.05 2.55
N ALA A 200 6.03 4.41 2.30
CA ALA A 200 6.64 5.62 2.86
C ALA A 200 6.00 6.91 2.36
N ALA A 201 5.61 6.97 1.07
CA ALA A 201 4.98 8.16 0.50
C ALA A 201 3.55 8.39 1.01
N TRP A 202 2.76 7.34 1.24
CA TRP A 202 1.38 7.46 1.75
C TRP A 202 1.29 7.39 3.28
N GLY A 203 2.33 6.89 3.96
CA GLY A 203 2.35 6.70 5.42
C GLY A 203 1.54 5.48 5.89
N ASP A 204 0.92 4.76 4.95
CA ASP A 204 0.13 3.56 5.21
C ASP A 204 0.41 2.54 4.10
N GLY A 205 0.85 1.35 4.51
CA GLY A 205 1.13 0.23 3.60
C GLY A 205 -0.13 -0.38 2.99
N HIS A 206 -1.30 -0.03 3.51
CA HIS A 206 -2.61 -0.51 3.08
C HIS A 206 -3.47 0.59 2.48
N HIS A 207 -2.84 1.71 2.11
CA HIS A 207 -3.50 2.74 1.33
C HIS A 207 -3.96 2.14 -0.02
N PRO A 208 -5.16 2.47 -0.54
CA PRO A 208 -5.71 1.86 -1.76
C PRO A 208 -4.77 1.97 -2.97
N MET A 209 -4.01 3.08 -3.07
CA MET A 209 -2.97 3.21 -4.10
C MET A 209 -1.82 2.21 -3.94
N VAL A 210 -1.43 1.88 -2.71
CA VAL A 210 -0.38 0.89 -2.44
C VAL A 210 -0.88 -0.51 -2.73
N GLU A 211 -2.13 -0.82 -2.37
CA GLU A 211 -2.77 -2.11 -2.67
C GLU A 211 -2.92 -2.33 -4.18
N LEU A 212 -3.40 -1.33 -4.93
CA LEU A 212 -3.49 -1.39 -6.40
C LEU A 212 -2.14 -1.71 -7.05
N LEU A 213 -1.06 -1.07 -6.59
CA LEU A 213 0.29 -1.30 -7.12
C LEU A 213 0.83 -2.68 -6.73
N ARG A 214 0.44 -3.23 -5.57
CA ARG A 214 0.78 -4.60 -5.16
C ARG A 214 0.07 -5.62 -6.04
N GLU A 215 -1.22 -5.43 -6.28
CA GLU A 215 -1.99 -6.30 -7.15
C GLU A 215 -1.44 -6.28 -8.58
N PHE A 216 -1.09 -5.10 -9.11
CA PHE A 216 -0.41 -4.98 -10.41
C PHE A 216 0.95 -5.70 -10.44
N ARG A 217 1.72 -5.62 -9.34
CA ARG A 217 2.97 -6.38 -9.22
C ARG A 217 2.70 -7.87 -9.30
N ASP A 218 1.76 -8.36 -8.51
CA ASP A 218 1.52 -9.80 -8.33
C ASP A 218 0.85 -10.42 -9.55
N ASP A 219 -0.13 -9.74 -10.14
CA ASP A 219 -0.94 -10.26 -11.23
C ASP A 219 -0.48 -9.90 -12.63
N VAL A 220 0.40 -8.91 -12.79
CA VAL A 220 0.91 -8.50 -14.10
C VAL A 220 2.43 -8.61 -14.18
N LEU A 221 3.17 -7.95 -13.28
CA LEU A 221 4.63 -7.90 -13.38
C LEU A 221 5.30 -9.26 -13.11
N LEU A 222 4.84 -10.01 -12.10
CA LEU A 222 5.45 -11.30 -11.75
C LEU A 222 5.13 -12.43 -12.75
N LYS A 223 4.16 -12.22 -13.66
CA LYS A 223 3.84 -13.19 -14.73
C LYS A 223 4.78 -13.09 -15.94
N ALA A 224 5.64 -12.08 -16.00
CA ALA A 224 6.56 -11.86 -17.12
C ALA A 224 8.02 -11.71 -16.64
N GLU A 225 8.97 -12.35 -17.33
CA GLU A 225 10.40 -12.27 -17.01
C GLU A 225 10.97 -10.84 -16.84
N PRO A 226 10.67 -9.86 -17.73
CA PRO A 226 11.15 -8.49 -17.52
C PRO A 226 10.54 -7.85 -16.26
N GLY A 227 9.30 -8.18 -15.92
CA GLY A 227 8.65 -7.70 -14.71
C GLY A 227 9.30 -8.27 -13.44
N ILE A 228 9.67 -9.55 -13.44
CA ILE A 228 10.41 -10.17 -12.32
C ILE A 228 11.75 -9.46 -12.06
N SER A 229 12.48 -9.09 -13.13
CA SER A 229 13.75 -8.36 -13.01
C SER A 229 13.55 -6.95 -12.43
N LEU A 230 12.53 -6.23 -12.90
CA LEU A 230 12.16 -4.91 -12.39
C LEU A 230 11.80 -4.98 -10.90
N VAL A 231 11.00 -5.97 -10.50
CA VAL A 231 10.62 -6.16 -9.09
C VAL A 231 11.87 -6.44 -8.26
N ARG A 232 12.79 -7.30 -8.70
CA ARG A 232 14.05 -7.55 -7.97
C ARG A 232 14.87 -6.28 -7.77
N LEU A 233 14.99 -5.43 -8.79
CA LEU A 233 15.68 -4.15 -8.66
C LEU A 233 14.98 -3.24 -7.65
N TYR A 234 13.65 -3.17 -7.70
CA TYR A 234 12.86 -2.40 -6.75
C TYR A 234 13.05 -2.88 -5.31
N TYR A 235 13.11 -4.19 -5.05
CA TYR A 235 13.38 -4.70 -3.69
C TYR A 235 14.81 -4.45 -3.21
N ARG A 236 15.78 -4.34 -4.13
CA ARG A 236 17.17 -4.01 -3.79
C ARG A 236 17.33 -2.54 -3.41
N VAL A 237 16.67 -1.63 -4.13
CA VAL A 237 16.88 -0.17 -4.00
C VAL A 237 15.74 0.51 -3.20
N GLY A 238 14.57 -0.10 -3.15
CA GLY A 238 13.36 0.43 -2.52
C GLY A 238 13.52 0.82 -1.04
N PRO A 239 14.18 0.01 -0.18
CA PRO A 239 14.35 0.35 1.23
C PRO A 239 15.12 1.66 1.48
N THR A 240 16.20 1.89 0.72
CA THR A 240 17.02 3.10 0.88
C THR A 240 16.28 4.34 0.37
N LEU A 241 15.54 4.22 -0.73
CA LEU A 241 14.68 5.29 -1.25
C LEU A 241 13.53 5.62 -0.30
N ALA A 242 12.90 4.60 0.29
CA ALA A 242 11.83 4.77 1.27
C ALA A 242 12.33 5.55 2.49
N ALA A 243 13.46 5.16 3.08
CA ALA A 243 14.06 5.88 4.20
C ALA A 243 14.47 7.33 3.85
N ALA A 244 14.87 7.59 2.60
CA ALA A 244 15.27 8.92 2.17
C ALA A 244 14.10 9.92 2.09
N ILE A 245 12.88 9.43 1.82
CA ILE A 245 11.65 10.23 1.71
C ILE A 245 10.80 10.21 2.99
N GLU A 246 10.97 9.19 3.83
CA GLU A 246 10.25 9.03 5.09
C GLU A 246 10.40 10.28 5.96
N ASN A 247 9.28 10.80 6.48
CA ASN A 247 9.17 12.05 7.24
C ASN A 247 9.41 13.37 6.46
N LYS A 248 9.54 13.34 5.13
CA LYS A 248 9.67 14.56 4.29
C LYS A 248 8.40 14.81 3.46
N PRO A 249 7.49 15.71 3.89
CA PRO A 249 6.17 15.86 3.27
C PRO A 249 6.23 16.27 1.79
N LEU A 250 7.18 17.14 1.40
CA LEU A 250 7.37 17.55 0.02
C LEU A 250 7.88 16.41 -0.88
N ALA A 251 8.78 15.56 -0.37
CA ALA A 251 9.28 14.40 -1.10
C ALA A 251 8.18 13.34 -1.26
N CYS A 252 7.41 13.07 -0.19
CA CYS A 252 6.25 12.19 -0.26
C CYS A 252 5.21 12.70 -1.27
N LEU A 253 4.93 14.01 -1.31
CA LEU A 253 4.03 14.61 -2.29
C LEU A 253 4.52 14.39 -3.73
N ALA A 254 5.81 14.65 -3.99
CA ALA A 254 6.40 14.44 -5.31
C ALA A 254 6.27 12.99 -5.77
N VAL A 255 6.53 12.02 -4.88
CA VAL A 255 6.35 10.59 -5.15
C VAL A 255 4.89 10.26 -5.42
N ARG A 256 3.94 10.78 -4.62
CA ARG A 256 2.50 10.58 -4.85
C ARG A 256 2.10 11.03 -6.26
N VAL A 257 2.51 12.25 -6.67
CA VAL A 257 2.21 12.80 -8.00
C VAL A 257 2.85 11.97 -9.10
N MET A 258 4.11 11.60 -8.95
CA MET A 258 4.85 10.78 -9.92
C MET A 258 4.21 9.40 -10.14
N MET A 259 3.60 8.83 -9.09
CA MET A 259 2.98 7.50 -9.15
C MET A 259 1.54 7.50 -9.69
N ILE A 260 0.87 8.66 -9.82
CA ILE A 260 -0.48 8.75 -10.44
C ILE A 260 -0.55 8.13 -11.84
N PRO A 261 0.33 8.46 -12.81
CA PRO A 261 0.28 7.85 -14.13
C PRO A 261 0.50 6.33 -14.07
N LEU A 262 1.41 5.88 -13.20
CA LEU A 262 1.66 4.45 -13.00
C LEU A 262 0.44 3.71 -12.46
N ALA A 263 -0.26 4.32 -11.49
CA ALA A 263 -1.51 3.77 -10.95
C ALA A 263 -2.63 3.73 -12.01
N GLY A 264 -2.71 4.72 -12.90
CA GLY A 264 -3.62 4.70 -14.04
C GLY A 264 -3.37 3.51 -14.98
N VAL A 265 -2.10 3.23 -15.29
CA VAL A 265 -1.70 2.05 -16.07
C VAL A 265 -2.05 0.76 -15.34
N ALA A 266 -1.77 0.67 -14.04
CA ALA A 266 -2.10 -0.48 -13.21
C ALA A 266 -3.60 -0.79 -13.22
N LEU A 267 -4.44 0.23 -13.05
CA LEU A 267 -5.89 0.09 -13.04
C LEU A 267 -6.42 -0.42 -14.40
N LEU A 268 -5.94 0.16 -15.50
CA LEU A 268 -6.28 -0.31 -16.84
C LEU A 268 -5.84 -1.75 -17.08
N ALA A 269 -4.65 -2.13 -16.63
CA ALA A 269 -4.11 -3.47 -16.83
C ALA A 269 -4.89 -4.53 -16.03
N LEU A 270 -5.31 -4.21 -14.81
CA LEU A 270 -6.03 -5.14 -13.94
C LEU A 270 -7.51 -5.30 -14.31
N HIS A 271 -8.21 -4.18 -14.56
CA HIS A 271 -9.68 -4.21 -14.70
C HIS A 271 -10.16 -4.20 -16.15
N SER A 272 -9.37 -3.71 -17.09
CA SER A 272 -9.80 -3.52 -18.49
C SER A 272 -8.65 -3.70 -19.49
N PRO A 273 -8.04 -4.90 -19.55
CA PRO A 273 -6.82 -5.13 -20.33
C PRO A 273 -6.98 -4.83 -21.83
N LEU A 274 -8.20 -4.89 -22.37
CA LEU A 274 -8.52 -4.59 -23.77
C LEU A 274 -8.46 -3.08 -24.12
N LEU A 275 -8.58 -2.18 -23.14
CA LEU A 275 -8.52 -0.73 -23.40
C LEU A 275 -7.10 -0.25 -23.69
N ILE A 276 -6.08 -0.94 -23.19
CA ILE A 276 -4.67 -0.60 -23.42
C ILE A 276 -4.30 -0.70 -24.91
N PRO A 277 -4.51 -1.83 -25.62
CA PRO A 277 -4.21 -1.90 -27.04
C PRO A 277 -5.10 -0.96 -27.86
N LEU A 278 -6.36 -0.75 -27.45
CA LEU A 278 -7.28 0.16 -28.16
C LEU A 278 -6.83 1.63 -28.05
N ALA A 279 -6.34 2.06 -26.88
CA ALA A 279 -5.76 3.38 -26.68
C ALA A 279 -4.45 3.57 -27.46
N LEU A 280 -3.61 2.53 -27.54
CA LEU A 280 -2.38 2.55 -28.35
C LEU A 280 -2.70 2.64 -29.85
N ILE A 281 -3.69 1.89 -30.32
CA ILE A 281 -4.16 1.94 -31.72
C ILE A 281 -4.75 3.32 -32.03
N LEU A 282 -5.57 3.87 -31.14
CA LEU A 282 -6.16 5.20 -31.30
C LEU A 282 -5.10 6.30 -31.29
N SER A 283 -4.13 6.23 -30.36
CA SER A 283 -2.99 7.16 -30.29
C SER A 283 -2.13 7.08 -31.56
N TRP A 284 -1.85 5.87 -32.04
CA TRP A 284 -1.15 5.65 -33.29
C TRP A 284 -1.92 6.20 -34.49
N TRP A 285 -3.24 6.01 -34.53
CA TRP A 285 -4.11 6.53 -35.59
C TRP A 285 -4.19 8.05 -35.56
N ILE A 286 -4.27 8.67 -34.37
CA ILE A 286 -4.21 10.14 -34.17
C ILE A 286 -2.85 10.69 -34.62
N ALA A 287 -1.75 10.07 -34.20
CA ALA A 287 -0.40 10.49 -34.60
C ALA A 287 -0.19 10.42 -36.13
N ARG A 288 -0.85 9.46 -36.81
CA ARG A 288 -0.81 9.31 -38.26
C ARG A 288 -1.79 10.21 -39.01
N SER A 289 -2.88 10.62 -38.37
CA SER A 289 -3.93 11.45 -38.96
C SER A 289 -3.70 12.95 -38.80
N ILE A 290 -2.71 13.37 -37.99
CA ILE A 290 -2.15 14.73 -38.06
C ILE A 290 -1.38 14.82 -39.39
N PRO A 291 -1.96 15.40 -40.46
CA PRO A 291 -1.25 15.50 -41.72
C PRO A 291 -0.11 16.52 -41.51
N ALA A 292 1.01 16.33 -42.20
CA ALA A 292 2.14 17.26 -42.25
C ALA A 292 1.78 18.59 -42.94
N GLN A 293 0.69 19.25 -42.53
CA GLN A 293 0.26 20.57 -42.97
C GLN A 293 1.09 21.66 -42.29
N ARG A 294 2.40 21.71 -42.59
CA ARG A 294 3.20 22.92 -42.40
C ARG A 294 4.51 22.91 -43.21
N LYS A 295 4.45 22.52 -44.48
CA LYS A 295 5.46 22.94 -45.47
C LYS A 295 4.76 23.35 -46.75
N GLY A 296 4.34 24.61 -46.82
CA GLY A 296 3.78 25.16 -48.04
C GLY A 296 3.44 26.64 -47.94
N ARG A 297 4.29 27.45 -48.57
CA ARG A 297 3.94 28.74 -49.22
C ARG A 297 4.14 30.04 -48.42
N PHE A 298 5.39 30.32 -48.03
CA PHE A 298 5.87 31.71 -48.02
C PHE A 298 6.26 32.08 -49.46
N ARG A 299 5.27 32.49 -50.27
CA ARG A 299 5.51 33.20 -51.54
C ARG A 299 5.32 34.68 -51.24
N SER A 300 6.43 35.42 -51.17
CA SER A 300 6.45 36.88 -51.08
C SER A 300 5.70 37.48 -52.28
N ARG A 301 4.55 38.10 -52.01
CA ARG A 301 3.91 39.03 -52.93
C ARG A 301 4.61 40.38 -52.78
N LEU A 302 5.46 40.74 -53.73
CA LEU A 302 5.75 42.14 -54.02
C LEU A 302 4.62 42.64 -54.91
N SER A 303 3.80 43.57 -54.43
CA SER A 303 2.86 44.34 -55.27
C SER A 303 3.42 45.73 -55.55
N PRO A 304 3.19 46.28 -56.76
CA PRO A 304 3.76 47.53 -57.24
C PRO A 304 2.91 48.75 -56.84
N THR A 305 3.57 49.84 -56.42
CA THR A 305 3.14 51.26 -56.35
C THR A 305 4.28 51.96 -55.58
N ASP A 306 5.08 52.87 -56.15
CA ASP A 306 4.69 54.18 -56.65
C ASP A 306 5.67 54.69 -57.72
N ARG A 307 5.14 55.03 -58.89
CA ARG A 307 5.69 56.10 -59.73
C ARG A 307 4.84 57.34 -59.49
N ARG A 308 5.43 58.41 -58.95
CA ARG A 308 5.13 59.79 -59.38
C ARG A 308 6.17 60.79 -58.86
N ALA A 309 6.84 61.40 -59.83
CA ALA A 309 7.02 62.85 -59.98
C ALA A 309 7.81 63.65 -58.91
N ARG A 310 9.00 64.09 -59.33
CA ARG A 310 9.64 65.44 -59.22
C ARG A 310 11.07 65.23 -59.75
N ARG A 311 11.62 65.81 -60.83
CA ARG A 311 11.51 67.13 -61.48
C ARG A 311 11.38 68.25 -60.45
N SER A 312 12.52 68.81 -60.05
CA SER A 312 12.87 70.25 -60.14
C SER A 312 14.22 70.53 -59.46
N CYS A 313 15.07 71.26 -60.19
CA CYS A 313 16.37 71.88 -59.85
C CYS A 313 17.58 70.95 -59.63
#